data_AF-A0A329MMN1-F1
#
_entry.id   AF-A0A329MMN1-F1
#
_cell.length_a   1.000
_cell.length_b   1.000
_cell.length_c   1.000
_cell.angle_alpha   90.00
_cell.angle_beta   90.00
_cell.angle_gamma   90.00
#
_symmetry.space_group_name_H-M   'P 1'
#
loop_
_entity.id
_entity.type
_entity.pdbx_description
1 polymer ?
#
loop_
_entity_poly.entity_id
_entity_poly.type
_entity_poly.pdbx_seq_one_letter_code
_entity_poly.pdbx_strand_id
1 'polypeptide(L)'
;MGEDLTFASLTFKYFKPRTAKMPLFSNQSLYQLTMPIYMLFGDSDQLIPASKSINRLKQFAPQAKIELLPDTGHLIINQADRILKFLNLQGS
;
A
#
# COMPACT_ATOMS: atom_id res chain seq x y z
N MET A 1 10.65 -12.20 30.21
CA MET A 1 11.02 -12.37 28.79
C MET A 1 11.03 -13.87 28.49
N GLY A 2 9.95 -14.47 27.99
CA GLY A 2 9.94 -15.93 27.81
C GLY A 2 8.80 -16.50 26.98
N GLU A 3 7.59 -15.96 27.13
CA GLU A 3 6.39 -16.54 26.50
C GLU A 3 6.16 -15.97 25.08
N ASP A 4 6.28 -14.65 24.91
CA ASP A 4 6.07 -13.97 23.63
C ASP A 4 7.07 -14.39 22.55
N LEU A 5 8.34 -14.60 22.94
CA LEU A 5 9.37 -15.09 22.04
C LEU A 5 9.10 -16.52 21.61
N THR A 6 8.57 -17.35 22.50
CA THR A 6 8.19 -18.74 22.20
C THR A 6 7.07 -18.77 21.17
N PHE A 7 6.06 -17.91 21.32
CA PHE A 7 4.98 -17.78 20.34
C PHE A 7 5.49 -17.29 18.97
N ALA A 8 6.28 -16.22 18.93
CA ALA A 8 6.84 -15.71 17.68
C ALA A 8 7.72 -16.75 16.96
N SER A 9 8.58 -17.46 17.70
CA SER A 9 9.40 -18.54 17.14
C SER A 9 8.57 -19.68 16.55
N LEU A 10 7.45 -20.03 17.18
CA LEU A 10 6.53 -21.03 16.65
C LEU A 10 5.90 -20.56 15.33
N THR A 11 5.46 -19.30 15.26
CA THR A 11 4.95 -18.70 14.02
C THR A 11 6.01 -18.74 12.93
N PHE A 12 7.24 -18.27 13.18
CA PHE A 12 8.30 -18.27 12.17
C PHE A 12 8.73 -19.67 11.72
N LYS A 13 8.63 -20.69 12.59
CA LYS A 13 8.95 -22.08 12.26
C LYS A 13 8.01 -22.67 11.20
N TYR A 14 6.73 -22.33 11.26
CA TYR A 14 5.70 -22.93 10.39
C TYR A 14 5.16 -21.98 9.33
N PHE A 15 5.42 -20.68 9.46
CA PHE A 15 5.11 -19.70 8.43
C PHE A 15 5.98 -19.93 7.20
N LYS A 16 5.34 -20.13 6.05
CA LYS A 16 6.01 -20.20 4.75
C LYS A 16 5.85 -18.85 4.07
N PRO A 17 6.81 -17.92 4.19
CA PRO A 17 6.69 -16.61 3.58
C PRO A 17 6.63 -16.75 2.05
N ARG A 18 5.91 -15.84 1.41
CA ARG A 18 6.01 -15.70 -0.05
C ARG A 18 7.42 -15.20 -0.39
N THR A 19 8.22 -16.04 -1.02
CA THR A 19 9.57 -15.70 -1.50
C THR A 19 9.58 -15.21 -2.95
N ALA A 20 8.47 -15.38 -3.67
CA ALA A 20 8.32 -14.88 -5.02
C ALA A 20 8.39 -13.34 -5.04
N LYS A 21 9.06 -12.80 -6.06
CA LYS A 21 9.09 -11.36 -6.31
C LYS A 21 7.65 -10.83 -6.38
N MET A 22 7.44 -9.64 -5.82
CA MET A 22 6.15 -8.97 -5.98
C MET A 22 5.87 -8.76 -7.47
N PRO A 23 4.64 -9.05 -7.93
CA PRO A 23 4.32 -8.97 -9.33
C PRO A 23 4.36 -7.49 -9.74
N LEU A 24 5.10 -7.20 -10.79
CA LEU A 24 5.09 -5.88 -11.41
C LEU A 24 4.08 -5.90 -12.55
N PHE A 25 2.91 -5.30 -12.32
CA PHE A 25 1.90 -5.10 -13.37
C PHE A 25 2.47 -4.21 -14.47
N SER A 26 2.04 -4.37 -15.72
CA SER A 26 2.51 -3.55 -16.84
C SER A 26 1.97 -2.11 -16.78
N ASN A 27 2.62 -1.18 -17.49
CA ASN A 27 2.11 0.20 -17.61
C ASN A 27 0.73 0.24 -18.29
N GLN A 28 0.53 -0.61 -19.30
CA GLN A 28 -0.75 -0.74 -20.00
C GLN A 28 -1.87 -1.20 -19.05
N SER A 29 -1.57 -2.13 -18.15
CA SER A 29 -2.53 -2.60 -17.15
C SER A 29 -2.96 -1.49 -16.19
N LEU A 30 -2.05 -0.58 -15.82
CA LEU A 30 -2.39 0.59 -15.00
C LEU A 30 -3.29 1.56 -15.76
N TYR A 31 -3.02 1.78 -17.05
CA TYR A 31 -3.81 2.68 -17.90
C TYR A 31 -5.24 2.18 -18.14
N GLN A 32 -5.46 0.87 -18.03
CA GLN A 32 -6.77 0.25 -18.18
C GLN A 32 -7.66 0.36 -16.94
N LEU A 33 -7.15 0.87 -15.81
CA LEU A 33 -7.96 1.06 -14.61
C LEU A 33 -8.97 2.20 -14.85
N THR A 34 -10.26 1.91 -14.71
CA THR A 34 -11.34 2.87 -14.96
C THR A 34 -12.09 3.29 -13.70
N MET A 35 -11.98 2.51 -12.62
CA MET A 35 -12.54 2.89 -11.33
C MET A 35 -11.76 4.07 -10.72
N PRO A 36 -12.38 4.87 -9.82
CA PRO A 36 -11.64 5.81 -8.99
C PRO A 36 -10.65 5.08 -8.07
N ILE A 37 -9.46 5.65 -7.89
CA ILE A 37 -8.37 5.05 -7.12
C ILE A 37 -7.92 6.03 -6.04
N TYR A 38 -7.72 5.53 -4.82
CA TYR A 38 -7.06 6.27 -3.74
C TYR A 38 -5.88 5.47 -3.20
N MET A 39 -4.68 6.05 -3.29
CA MET A 39 -3.43 5.44 -2.86
C MET A 39 -2.82 6.24 -1.71
N LEU A 40 -2.58 5.56 -0.60
CA LEU A 40 -1.84 6.08 0.55
C LEU A 40 -0.48 5.39 0.62
N PHE A 41 0.58 6.18 0.71
CA PHE A 41 1.94 5.70 0.94
C PHE A 41 2.47 6.29 2.24
N GLY A 42 3.31 5.53 2.96
CA GLY A 42 4.16 6.06 4.01
C GLY A 42 5.48 6.56 3.43
N ASP A 43 5.98 7.71 3.89
CA ASP A 43 7.28 8.25 3.48
C ASP A 43 8.48 7.41 3.93
N SER A 44 8.28 6.59 4.96
CA SER A 44 9.28 5.75 5.61
C SER A 44 9.05 4.26 5.35
N ASP A 45 8.23 3.91 4.35
CA ASP A 45 8.02 2.52 3.92
C ASP A 45 9.27 1.95 3.23
N GLN A 46 9.89 0.95 3.86
CA GLN A 46 11.08 0.25 3.34
C GLN A 46 10.75 -0.97 2.46
N LEU A 47 9.49 -1.42 2.45
CA LEU A 47 9.04 -2.56 1.66
C LEU A 47 8.55 -2.14 0.28
N ILE A 48 7.87 -1.00 0.18
CA ILE A 48 7.34 -0.46 -1.08
C ILE A 48 7.99 0.90 -1.39
N PRO A 49 8.70 1.06 -2.52
CA PRO A 49 9.32 2.32 -2.87
C PRO A 49 8.27 3.35 -3.30
N ALA A 50 7.76 4.14 -2.35
CA ALA A 50 6.69 5.11 -2.55
C ALA A 50 6.95 6.05 -3.73
N SER A 51 8.13 6.68 -3.80
CA SER A 51 8.48 7.61 -4.88
C SER A 51 8.36 6.98 -6.29
N LYS A 52 8.87 5.75 -6.47
CA LYS A 52 8.79 5.04 -7.75
C LYS A 52 7.34 4.70 -8.10
N SER A 53 6.57 4.24 -7.12
CA SER A 53 5.14 3.93 -7.29
C SER A 53 4.32 5.17 -7.63
N ILE A 54 4.54 6.29 -6.94
CA ILE A 54 3.86 7.57 -7.15
C ILE A 54 4.13 8.08 -8.57
N ASN A 55 5.39 8.11 -9.02
CA ASN A 55 5.72 8.56 -10.37
C ASN A 55 5.03 7.72 -11.44
N ARG A 56 4.99 6.41 -11.24
CA ARG A 56 4.36 5.47 -12.16
C ARG A 56 2.84 5.63 -12.20
N LEU A 57 2.20 5.81 -11.05
CA LEU A 57 0.76 6.06 -10.96
C LEU A 57 0.38 7.41 -11.59
N LYS A 58 1.15 8.47 -11.34
CA LYS A 58 0.94 9.77 -12.00
C LYS A 58 0.99 9.68 -13.52
N GLN A 59 1.84 8.81 -14.06
CA GLN A 59 2.01 8.64 -15.51
C GLN A 59 0.96 7.72 -16.14
N PHE A 60 0.62 6.61 -15.48
CA PHE A 60 -0.18 5.54 -16.08
C PHE A 60 -1.55 5.31 -15.44
N ALA A 61 -1.88 6.00 -14.35
CA ALA A 61 -3.21 6.02 -13.74
C ALA A 61 -3.51 7.44 -13.22
N PRO A 62 -3.56 8.45 -14.11
CA PRO A 62 -3.64 9.87 -13.73
C PRO A 62 -4.90 10.23 -12.92
N GLN A 63 -5.95 9.41 -12.99
CA GLN A 63 -7.16 9.54 -12.18
C GLN A 63 -6.97 9.14 -10.70
N ALA A 64 -5.83 8.51 -10.35
CA ALA A 64 -5.57 8.11 -8.98
C ALA A 64 -5.31 9.32 -8.10
N LYS A 65 -6.05 9.44 -7.00
CA LYS A 65 -5.71 10.33 -5.90
C LYS A 65 -4.60 9.69 -5.10
N ILE A 66 -3.48 10.40 -4.93
CA ILE A 66 -2.28 9.86 -4.28
C ILE A 66 -1.87 10.79 -3.14
N GLU A 67 -1.63 10.23 -1.96
CA GLU A 67 -1.09 10.97 -0.81
C GLU A 67 0.09 10.22 -0.19
N LEU A 68 1.12 10.97 0.18
CA LEU A 68 2.27 10.49 0.93
C LEU A 68 2.15 11.01 2.36
N LEU A 69 2.06 10.09 3.32
CA LEU A 69 1.89 10.38 4.72
C LEU A 69 3.27 10.57 5.38
N PRO A 70 3.50 11.70 6.09
CA PRO A 70 4.76 11.93 6.79
C PRO A 70 4.91 10.99 7.98
N ASP A 71 6.16 10.69 8.34
CA ASP A 71 6.53 9.89 9.52
C ASP A 71 5.81 8.53 9.59
N THR A 72 5.50 7.96 8.42
CA THR A 72 4.66 6.76 8.30
C THR A 72 5.42 5.66 7.58
N GLY A 73 5.52 4.50 8.21
CA GLY A 73 6.14 3.31 7.61
C GLY A 73 5.20 2.51 6.71
N HIS A 74 5.49 1.22 6.56
CA HIS A 74 4.64 0.31 5.78
C HIS A 74 3.24 0.10 6.37
N LEU A 75 3.13 0.15 7.70
CA LEU A 75 1.87 -0.05 8.41
C LEU A 75 1.08 1.27 8.46
N ILE A 76 0.16 1.44 7.51
CA ILE A 76 -0.72 2.61 7.44
C ILE A 76 -2.05 2.30 8.17
N ILE A 77 -2.23 2.85 9.35
CA ILE A 77 -3.41 2.64 10.21
C ILE A 77 -4.18 3.94 10.46
N ASN A 78 -5.39 3.86 11.00
CA ASN A 78 -6.22 5.03 11.36
C ASN A 78 -6.60 5.95 10.19
N GLN A 79 -6.84 5.39 9.00
CA GLN A 79 -7.18 6.16 7.78
C GLN A 79 -8.67 6.14 7.43
N ALA A 80 -9.54 5.69 8.34
CA ALA A 80 -10.97 5.51 8.09
C ALA A 80 -11.64 6.78 7.55
N ASP A 81 -11.41 7.93 8.18
CA ASP A 81 -12.02 9.20 7.75
C ASP A 81 -11.58 9.62 6.35
N ARG A 82 -10.31 9.41 6.00
CA ARG A 82 -9.79 9.71 4.66
C ARG A 82 -10.41 8.80 3.60
N ILE A 83 -10.55 7.52 3.93
CA ILE A 83 -11.18 6.53 3.06
C ILE A 83 -12.66 6.89 2.86
N LEU A 84 -13.40 7.16 3.93
CA LEU A 84 -14.81 7.56 3.86
C LEU A 84 -15.00 8.84 3.06
N LYS A 85 -14.12 9.85 3.26
CA LYS A 85 -14.14 11.08 2.46
C LYS A 85 -13.94 10.78 0.97
N PHE A 86 -13.00 9.92 0.62
CA PHE A 86 -12.78 9.52 -0.79
C PHE A 86 -13.99 8.78 -1.38
N LEU A 87 -14.62 7.88 -0.63
CA LEU A 87 -15.78 7.12 -1.08
C LEU A 87 -17.02 8.00 -1.23
N ASN A 88 -17.26 8.93 -0.30
CA ASN A 88 -18.43 9.80 -0.32
C ASN A 88 -18.34 10.90 -1.38
N LEU A 89 -17.14 11.28 -1.84
CA LEU A 89 -16.95 12.22 -2.95
C LEU A 89 -17.46 11.68 -4.30
N GLN A 90 -17.81 10.40 -4.41
CA GLN A 90 -18.33 9.78 -5.64
C GLN A 90 -19.86 9.88 -5.78
N GLY A 91 -20.54 10.58 -4.88
CA GLY A 91 -22.01 10.68 -4.81
C GLY A 91 -22.57 12.10 -4.75
N SER A 92 -21.94 13.09 -5.39
CA SER A 92 -22.47 14.46 -5.52
C SER A 92 -22.40 14.93 -6.96
#